data_AF-A0A3M1NVR3-F1
#
_entry.id   AF-A0A3M1NVR3-F1
#
_cell.length_a   1.000
_cell.length_b   1.000
_cell.length_c   1.000
_cell.angle_alpha   90.00
_cell.angle_beta   90.00
_cell.angle_gamma   90.00
#
_symmetry.space_group_name_H-M   'P 1'
#
loop_
_entity.id
_entity.type
_entity.pdbx_description
1 polymer ?
#
loop_
_entity_poly.entity_id
_entity_poly.type
_entity_poly.pdbx_seq_one_letter_code
_entity_poly.pdbx_strand_id
1 'polypeptide(L)'
;MARIPAEEIERLKREVSVQRLVEAHGIELQKHGASDLIGRCPFHDDRTPSLVVSPKKNLWHCLGACGTGGSAIDWVMKAEG
;
A
#
# COMPACT_ATOMS: atom_id res chain seq x y z
N MET A 1 -18.23 22.72 3.97
CA MET A 1 -17.44 21.60 3.41
C MET A 1 -17.99 20.31 3.97
N ALA A 2 -18.59 19.46 3.15
CA ALA A 2 -19.03 18.14 3.59
C ALA A 2 -17.78 17.32 3.95
N ARG A 3 -17.70 16.83 5.19
CA ARG A 3 -16.68 15.87 5.60
C ARG A 3 -17.25 14.47 5.40
N ILE A 4 -16.47 13.59 4.78
CA ILE A 4 -16.81 12.18 4.68
C ILE A 4 -16.91 11.62 6.11
N PRO A 5 -17.96 10.87 6.48
CA PRO A 5 -18.07 10.25 7.80
C PRO A 5 -16.85 9.37 8.13
N ALA A 6 -16.43 9.34 9.39
CA ALA A 6 -15.27 8.52 9.79
C ALA A 6 -15.52 7.02 9.54
N GLU A 7 -16.75 6.56 9.73
CA GLU A 7 -17.15 5.17 9.43
C GLU A 7 -16.95 4.79 7.96
N GLU A 8 -17.23 5.73 7.05
CA GLU A 8 -17.08 5.55 5.61
C GLU A 8 -15.58 5.41 5.26
N ILE A 9 -14.74 6.25 5.85
CA ILE A 9 -13.28 6.18 5.71
C ILE A 9 -12.77 4.81 6.21
N GLU A 10 -13.21 4.38 7.38
CA GLU A 10 -12.78 3.09 7.94
C GLU A 10 -13.31 1.90 7.14
N ARG A 11 -14.51 2.02 6.54
CA ARG A 11 -15.01 1.00 5.60
C ARG A 11 -14.11 0.90 4.37
N LEU A 12 -13.78 2.03 3.74
CA LEU A 12 -12.91 2.07 2.57
C LEU A 12 -11.52 1.49 2.86
N LYS A 13 -10.91 1.84 4.01
CA LYS A 13 -9.60 1.28 4.41
C LYS A 13 -9.62 -0.23 4.59
N ARG A 14 -10.78 -0.83 4.94
CA ARG A 14 -10.93 -2.28 5.13
C ARG A 14 -11.28 -3.02 3.83
N GLU A 15 -12.17 -2.46 3.02
CA GLU A 15 -12.73 -3.15 1.85
C GLU A 15 -11.87 -3.00 0.59
N VAL A 16 -11.19 -1.86 0.43
CA VAL A 16 -10.36 -1.60 -0.74
C VAL A 16 -9.02 -2.32 -0.56
N SER A 17 -8.73 -3.27 -1.44
CA SER A 17 -7.50 -4.06 -1.36
C SER A 17 -6.25 -3.23 -1.69
N VAL A 18 -5.36 -3.08 -0.73
CA VAL A 18 -4.03 -2.48 -0.94
C VAL A 18 -3.23 -3.26 -1.97
N GLN A 19 -3.24 -4.59 -1.91
CA GLN A 19 -2.54 -5.44 -2.88
C GLN A 19 -2.96 -5.11 -4.31
N ARG A 20 -4.26 -5.00 -4.57
CA ARG A 20 -4.76 -4.71 -5.92
C ARG A 20 -4.40 -3.32 -6.39
N LEU A 21 -4.40 -2.32 -5.51
CA LEU A 21 -3.95 -0.97 -5.85
C LEU A 21 -2.47 -0.94 -6.23
N VAL A 22 -1.64 -1.69 -5.50
CA VAL A 22 -0.20 -1.81 -5.77
C VAL A 22 0.04 -2.51 -7.11
N GLU A 23 -0.62 -3.63 -7.37
CA GLU A 23 -0.54 -4.36 -8.65
C GLU A 23 -1.04 -3.51 -9.82
N ALA A 24 -2.13 -2.75 -9.63
CA ALA A 24 -2.68 -1.84 -10.64
C ALA A 24 -1.73 -0.67 -10.97
N HIS A 25 -0.86 -0.29 -10.02
CA HIS A 25 0.21 0.69 -10.25
C HIS A 25 1.39 0.09 -11.04
N GLY A 26 1.29 -1.16 -11.50
CA GLY A 26 2.31 -1.84 -12.31
C GLY A 26 3.45 -2.45 -11.50
N ILE A 27 3.27 -2.59 -10.18
CA ILE A 27 4.30 -3.17 -9.31
C ILE A 27 4.12 -4.68 -9.26
N GLU A 28 5.16 -5.40 -9.69
CA GLU A 28 5.23 -6.84 -9.53
C GLU A 28 5.48 -7.21 -8.06
N LEU A 29 4.56 -7.99 -7.50
CA LEU A 29 4.64 -8.49 -6.14
C LEU A 29 5.09 -9.96 -6.11
N GLN A 30 6.05 -10.24 -5.26
CA GLN A 30 6.58 -11.58 -5.01
C GLN A 30 6.32 -12.00 -3.56
N LYS A 31 6.35 -13.30 -3.27
CA LYS A 31 6.13 -13.79 -1.89
C LYS A 31 7.24 -13.32 -0.96
N HIS A 32 6.86 -12.85 0.22
CA HIS A 32 7.76 -12.45 1.29
C HIS A 32 7.34 -13.09 2.61
N GLY A 33 8.06 -14.12 3.04
CA GLY A 33 7.68 -14.92 4.20
C GLY A 33 6.38 -15.69 3.97
N ALA A 34 5.59 -15.86 5.04
CA ALA A 34 4.43 -16.76 5.02
C ALA A 34 3.16 -16.15 4.41
N SER A 35 2.96 -14.83 4.59
CA SER A 35 1.69 -14.17 4.21
C SER A 35 1.84 -12.80 3.56
N ASP A 36 3.05 -12.26 3.52
CA ASP A 36 3.30 -10.94 2.97
C ASP A 36 3.82 -11.05 1.54
N LEU A 37 3.76 -9.93 0.84
CA LEU A 37 4.26 -9.76 -0.51
C LEU A 37 5.29 -8.64 -0.51
N ILE A 38 6.26 -8.70 -1.42
CA ILE A 38 7.29 -7.69 -1.59
C ILE A 38 7.44 -7.28 -3.05
N GLY A 39 7.63 -5.99 -3.28
CA GLY A 39 7.88 -5.41 -4.59
C GLY A 39 8.83 -4.21 -4.50
N ARG A 40 9.17 -3.63 -5.65
CA ARG A 40 9.93 -2.37 -5.68
C ARG A 40 9.02 -1.21 -5.34
N CYS A 41 9.49 -0.35 -4.45
CA CYS A 41 8.75 0.85 -4.06
C CYS A 41 8.80 1.88 -5.20
N PRO A 42 7.66 2.43 -5.64
CA PRO A 42 7.63 3.46 -6.68
C PRO A 42 7.99 4.86 -6.15
N PHE A 43 8.07 5.04 -4.83
CA PHE A 43 8.19 6.36 -4.19
C PHE A 43 9.63 6.79 -3.90
N HIS A 44 10.62 5.98 -4.28
CA HIS A 44 12.04 6.34 -4.27
C HIS A 44 12.78 5.50 -5.33
N ASP A 45 14.06 5.83 -5.61
CA ASP A 45 14.92 4.99 -6.46
C ASP A 45 15.21 3.66 -5.76
N ASP A 46 14.32 2.69 -5.97
CA ASP A 46 14.38 1.39 -5.31
C ASP A 46 15.04 0.33 -6.21
N ARG A 47 16.28 -0.02 -5.86
CA ARG A 47 17.05 -1.08 -6.53
C ARG A 47 16.78 -2.47 -5.96
N THR A 48 16.30 -2.55 -4.72
CA THR A 48 16.12 -3.80 -3.98
C THR A 48 14.73 -3.80 -3.35
N PRO A 49 13.81 -4.68 -3.79
CA PRO A 49 12.41 -4.69 -3.35
C PRO A 49 12.26 -4.38 -1.86
N SER A 50 11.64 -3.24 -1.56
CA SER A 50 11.48 -2.73 -0.19
C SER A 50 10.03 -2.48 0.20
N LEU A 51 9.09 -2.52 -0.75
CA LEU A 51 7.66 -2.34 -0.51
C LEU A 51 7.07 -3.66 -0.04
N VAL A 52 6.72 -3.75 1.23
CA VAL A 52 6.01 -4.90 1.80
C VAL A 52 4.51 -4.62 1.82
N VAL A 53 3.72 -5.55 1.32
CA VAL A 53 2.26 -5.55 1.37
C VAL A 53 1.81 -6.73 2.20
N SER A 54 0.93 -6.49 3.18
CA SER A 54 0.32 -7.53 4.01
C SER A 54 -1.16 -7.68 3.65
N PRO A 55 -1.56 -8.57 2.72
CA PRO A 55 -2.94 -8.74 2.30
C PRO A 55 -3.91 -9.01 3.46
N LYS A 56 -3.49 -9.80 4.46
CA LYS A 56 -4.31 -10.12 5.64
C LYS A 56 -4.59 -8.89 6.52
N LYS A 57 -3.65 -7.96 6.62
CA LYS A 57 -3.80 -6.72 7.41
C LYS A 57 -4.41 -5.59 6.56
N ASN A 58 -4.41 -5.76 5.24
CA ASN A 58 -4.73 -4.74 4.26
C ASN A 58 -3.92 -3.45 4.44
N LEU A 59 -2.61 -3.61 4.67
CA LEU A 59 -1.65 -2.53 4.88
C LEU A 59 -0.43 -2.72 3.98
N TRP A 60 0.30 -1.63 3.76
CA TRP A 60 1.61 -1.62 3.11
C TRP A 60 2.61 -0.81 3.92
N HIS A 61 3.89 -1.12 3.76
CA HIS A 61 4.98 -0.33 4.30
C HIS A 61 6.24 -0.54 3.47
N CYS A 62 6.91 0.54 3.11
CA CYS A 62 8.21 0.51 2.49
C CYS A 62 9.30 0.53 3.57
N LEU A 63 10.09 -0.53 3.64
CA LEU A 63 11.24 -0.70 4.54
C LEU A 63 12.50 0.02 4.04
N GLY A 64 12.41 0.73 2.90
CA GLY A 64 13.49 1.47 2.28
C GLY A 64 13.56 2.93 2.75
N ALA A 65 14.28 3.75 1.97
CA ALA A 65 14.59 5.13 2.35
C ALA A 65 13.36 6.03 2.56
N CYS A 66 12.24 5.75 1.89
CA CYS A 66 11.04 6.56 2.01
C CYS A 66 10.24 6.30 3.31
N GLY A 67 10.35 5.09 3.90
CA GLY A 67 9.65 4.74 5.15
C GLY A 67 8.12 4.87 5.12
N THR A 68 7.51 5.11 3.96
CA THR A 68 6.07 5.37 3.85
C THR A 68 5.28 4.09 3.98
N GLY A 69 4.06 4.18 4.52
CA GLY A 69 3.16 3.05 4.62
C GLY A 69 1.78 3.51 5.08
N GLY A 70 0.83 2.59 5.07
CA GLY A 70 -0.51 2.85 5.56
C GLY A 70 -1.57 1.95 4.94
N SER A 71 -2.78 2.50 4.86
CA SER A 71 -3.97 1.89 4.30
C SER A 71 -4.07 2.11 2.78
N ALA A 72 -5.17 1.62 2.20
CA ALA A 72 -5.53 1.88 0.80
C ALA A 72 -5.62 3.37 0.48
N ILE A 73 -6.13 4.19 1.41
CA ILE A 73 -6.24 5.63 1.21
C ILE A 73 -4.85 6.27 1.18
N ASP A 74 -3.98 5.90 2.13
CA ASP A 74 -2.60 6.42 2.20
C ASP A 74 -1.80 6.06 0.94
N TRP A 75 -2.05 4.88 0.36
CA TRP A 75 -1.48 4.49 -0.93
C TRP A 75 -1.91 5.44 -2.05
N VAL A 76 -3.22 5.62 -2.25
CA VAL A 76 -3.76 6.47 -3.33
C VAL A 76 -3.28 7.90 -3.16
N MET A 77 -3.31 8.45 -1.95
CA MET A 77 -2.81 9.79 -1.66
C MET A 77 -1.33 9.95 -2.02
N LYS A 78 -0.51 8.89 -1.88
CA LYS A 78 0.91 8.94 -2.20
C LYS A 78 1.21 8.68 -3.68
N ALA A 79 0.38 7.88 -4.34
CA ALA A 79 0.57 7.47 -5.73
C ALA A 79 -0.02 8.46 -6.74
N GLU A 80 -1.05 9.21 -6.36
CA GLU A 80 -1.77 10.13 -7.25
C GLU A 80 -1.71 11.60 -6.81
N GLY A 81 -1.15 11.89 -5.64
CA GLY A 81 -0.98 13.25 -5.09
C GLY A 81 0.40 13.83 -5.38
#